data_AF-A0A941GDQ4-F1
#
_entry.id   AF-A0A941GDQ4-F1
#
_cell.length_a   1.000
_cell.length_b   1.000
_cell.length_c   1.000
_cell.angle_alpha   90.00
_cell.angle_beta   90.00
_cell.angle_gamma   90.00
#
_symmetry.space_group_name_H-M   'P 1'
#
loop_
_entity.id
_entity.type
_entity.pdbx_description
1 polymer ?
#
loop_
_entity_poly.entity_id
_entity_poly.type
_entity_poly.pdbx_seq_one_letter_code
_entity_poly.pdbx_strand_id
1 'polypeptide(L)'
;MSKSYRICTRTIMDTSDPNITFDERGESDYCANFDTQIKPHWHTDARGEAELMRTAEKIKAEGKGKDFDCIIGLSGGLDSSYTAYIAKEKMGLRPLLFHVDAGWNTDQAVGNVEKLVDGLGLE
;
A
#
# COMPACT_ATOMS: atom_id res chain seq x y z
N MET A 1 -4.60 6.63 -36.45
CA MET A 1 -5.35 7.88 -36.18
C MET A 1 -5.15 8.22 -34.72
N SER A 2 -4.59 9.40 -34.42
CA SER A 2 -4.46 9.86 -33.03
C SER A 2 -5.86 10.00 -32.41
N LYS A 3 -6.10 9.42 -31.22
CA LYS A 3 -7.36 9.65 -30.48
C LYS A 3 -7.49 11.16 -30.23
N SER A 4 -8.70 11.71 -30.40
CA SER A 4 -8.98 13.09 -30.01
C SER A 4 -8.77 13.26 -28.50
N TYR A 5 -8.11 14.34 -28.09
CA TYR A 5 -7.81 14.59 -26.69
C TYR A 5 -9.09 14.73 -25.87
N ARG A 6 -9.20 13.98 -24.77
CA ARG A 6 -10.31 14.05 -23.81
C ARG A 6 -9.78 13.82 -22.40
N ILE A 7 -10.30 14.58 -21.45
CA ILE A 7 -10.05 14.44 -20.02
C ILE A 7 -11.33 13.99 -19.31
N CYS A 8 -11.18 13.15 -18.29
CA CYS A 8 -12.27 12.70 -17.45
C CYS A 8 -12.93 13.89 -16.74
N THR A 9 -14.26 13.90 -16.66
CA THR A 9 -15.00 14.97 -15.98
C THR A 9 -14.86 14.91 -14.45
N ARG A 10 -14.41 13.79 -13.89
CA ARG A 10 -14.32 13.54 -12.44
C ARG A 10 -12.88 13.48 -11.92
N THR A 11 -11.90 13.17 -12.77
CA THR A 11 -10.50 12.96 -12.38
C THR A 11 -9.56 13.59 -13.39
N ILE A 12 -8.27 13.65 -13.06
CA ILE A 12 -7.23 14.18 -13.96
C ILE A 12 -6.86 13.21 -15.10
N MET A 13 -7.47 12.03 -15.15
CA MET A 13 -7.13 10.99 -16.13
C MET A 13 -7.59 11.41 -17.54
N ASP A 14 -6.74 11.23 -18.53
CA ASP A 14 -6.99 11.65 -19.91
C ASP A 14 -6.48 10.63 -20.93
N THR A 15 -6.62 10.96 -22.22
CA THR A 15 -6.20 10.14 -23.36
C THR A 15 -4.68 9.92 -23.51
N SER A 16 -3.85 10.42 -22.59
CA SER A 16 -2.43 10.01 -22.51
C SER A 16 -2.28 8.53 -22.15
N ASP A 17 -3.26 7.96 -21.43
CA ASP A 17 -3.43 6.53 -21.34
C ASP A 17 -4.09 6.01 -22.64
N PRO A 18 -3.40 5.16 -23.42
CA PRO A 18 -3.94 4.67 -24.69
C PRO A 18 -5.17 3.77 -24.52
N ASN A 19 -5.35 3.17 -23.34
CA ASN A 19 -6.41 2.19 -23.06
C ASN A 19 -7.62 2.79 -22.37
N ILE A 20 -7.56 4.05 -21.92
CA ILE A 20 -8.67 4.70 -21.24
C ILE A 20 -9.90 4.75 -22.16
N THR A 21 -11.05 4.50 -21.56
CA THR A 21 -12.37 4.62 -22.19
C THR A 21 -13.23 5.57 -21.37
N PHE A 22 -14.23 6.17 -22.03
CA PHE A 22 -15.08 7.17 -21.41
C PHE A 22 -16.54 6.85 -21.72
N ASP A 23 -17.40 7.06 -20.73
CA ASP A 23 -18.83 6.94 -20.91
C ASP A 23 -19.46 8.19 -21.57
N GLU A 24 -20.79 8.18 -21.71
CA GLU A 24 -21.57 9.28 -22.26
C GLU A 24 -21.48 10.57 -21.42
N ARG A 25 -21.18 10.47 -20.12
CA ARG A 25 -20.99 11.60 -19.19
C ARG A 25 -19.55 12.12 -19.20
N GLY A 26 -18.64 11.41 -19.86
CA GLY A 26 -17.22 11.71 -19.88
C GLY A 26 -16.46 11.28 -18.64
N GLU A 27 -17.00 10.35 -17.87
CA GLU A 27 -16.27 9.69 -16.80
C GLU A 27 -15.45 8.53 -17.39
N SER A 28 -14.23 8.33 -16.87
CA SER A 28 -13.35 7.26 -17.32
C SER A 28 -13.73 5.89 -16.75
N ASP A 29 -13.30 4.80 -17.37
CA ASP A 29 -13.45 3.44 -16.84
C ASP A 29 -12.80 3.25 -15.46
N TYR A 30 -11.74 4.01 -15.14
CA TYR A 30 -11.18 4.07 -13.79
C TYR A 30 -12.18 4.56 -12.73
N CYS A 31 -13.03 5.52 -13.10
CA CYS A 31 -14.07 6.03 -12.22
C CYS A 31 -15.12 4.95 -11.94
N ALA A 32 -15.56 4.26 -13.00
CA ALA A 32 -16.49 3.14 -12.88
C ALA A 32 -15.89 1.99 -12.04
N ASN A 33 -14.61 1.66 -12.24
CA ASN A 33 -13.91 0.65 -11.45
C ASN A 33 -13.84 1.04 -9.97
N PHE A 34 -13.53 2.31 -9.66
CA PHE A 34 -13.53 2.77 -8.28
C PHE A 34 -14.90 2.60 -7.62
N ASP A 35 -15.98 3.05 -8.28
CA ASP A 35 -17.31 2.97 -7.66
C ASP A 35 -17.85 1.54 -7.52
N THR A 36 -17.53 0.66 -8.47
CA THR A 36 -18.12 -0.68 -8.53
C THR A 36 -17.27 -1.76 -7.88
N GLN A 37 -15.93 -1.62 -7.90
CA GLN A 37 -15.02 -2.64 -7.40
C GLN A 37 -14.31 -2.19 -6.12
N ILE A 38 -13.78 -0.97 -6.09
CA ILE A 38 -12.91 -0.54 -4.98
C ILE A 38 -13.75 -0.04 -3.80
N LYS A 39 -14.61 0.97 -4.02
CA LYS A 39 -15.40 1.65 -2.99
C LYS A 39 -16.26 0.70 -2.14
N PRO A 40 -16.91 -0.35 -2.68
CA PRO A 40 -17.67 -1.29 -1.86
C PRO A 40 -16.82 -2.07 -0.86
N HIS A 41 -15.54 -2.32 -1.18
CA HIS A 41 -14.60 -3.08 -0.35
C HIS A 41 -13.62 -2.16 0.42
N TRP A 42 -13.65 -0.85 0.17
CA TRP A 42 -12.80 0.12 0.85
C TRP A 42 -13.40 0.49 2.21
N HIS A 43 -13.24 -0.37 3.19
CA HIS A 43 -13.69 -0.15 4.56
C HIS A 43 -12.65 0.66 5.36
N THR A 44 -12.75 1.99 5.34
CA THR A 44 -11.90 2.89 6.17
C THR A 44 -12.40 3.08 7.60
N ASP A 45 -13.51 2.46 7.96
CA ASP A 45 -14.13 2.55 9.28
C ASP A 45 -13.74 1.37 10.18
N ALA A 46 -14.41 1.26 11.33
CA ALA A 46 -14.16 0.22 12.32
C ALA A 46 -14.28 -1.22 11.78
N ARG A 47 -15.00 -1.45 10.66
CA ARG A 47 -15.09 -2.77 10.03
C ARG A 47 -13.75 -3.19 9.43
N GLY A 48 -13.07 -2.27 8.73
CA GLY A 48 -11.75 -2.51 8.17
C GLY A 48 -10.71 -2.71 9.26
N GLU A 49 -10.77 -1.91 10.33
CA GLU A 49 -9.90 -2.09 11.50
C GLU A 49 -10.08 -3.48 12.12
N ALA A 50 -11.33 -3.94 12.30
CA ALA A 50 -11.60 -5.26 12.83
C ALA A 50 -11.08 -6.39 11.90
N GLU A 51 -11.17 -6.23 10.58
CA GLU A 51 -10.59 -7.15 9.60
C GLU A 51 -9.06 -7.22 9.69
N LEU A 52 -8.42 -6.06 9.81
CA LEU A 52 -6.98 -5.96 9.98
C LEU A 52 -6.52 -6.62 11.29
N MET A 53 -7.23 -6.39 12.40
CA MET A 53 -6.90 -6.98 13.69
C MET A 53 -7.10 -8.50 13.72
N ARG A 54 -8.14 -9.03 13.05
CA ARG A 54 -8.28 -10.49 12.87
C ARG A 54 -7.10 -11.10 12.13
N THR A 55 -6.58 -10.39 11.13
CA THR A 55 -5.37 -10.82 10.40
C THR A 55 -4.15 -10.79 11.32
N ALA A 56 -4.00 -9.73 12.12
CA ALA A 56 -2.93 -9.61 13.12
C ALA A 56 -2.96 -10.76 14.13
N GLU A 57 -4.12 -11.09 14.69
CA GLU A 57 -4.29 -12.18 15.66
C GLU A 57 -3.88 -13.53 15.08
N LYS A 58 -4.26 -13.81 13.83
CA LYS A 58 -3.85 -15.02 13.12
C LYS A 58 -2.33 -15.08 12.99
N ILE A 59 -1.70 -14.00 12.53
CA ILE A 59 -0.23 -13.94 12.36
C ILE A 59 0.48 -14.16 13.71
N LYS A 60 0.01 -13.51 14.79
CA LYS A 60 0.58 -13.70 16.14
C LYS A 60 0.45 -15.13 16.64
N ALA A 61 -0.69 -15.78 16.38
CA ALA A 61 -0.90 -17.16 16.77
C ALA A 61 0.08 -18.10 16.05
N GLU A 62 0.31 -17.88 14.75
CA GLU A 62 1.29 -18.63 13.94
C GLU A 62 2.76 -18.29 14.28
N GLY A 63 3.00 -17.10 14.86
CA GLY A 63 4.30 -16.60 15.33
C GLY A 63 4.69 -17.05 16.75
N LYS A 64 3.80 -17.72 17.48
CA LYS A 64 4.05 -18.09 18.89
C LYS A 64 5.29 -18.97 19.03
N GLY A 65 6.22 -18.56 19.89
CA GLY A 65 7.49 -19.26 20.13
C GLY A 65 8.60 -18.94 19.12
N LYS A 66 8.35 -18.01 18.18
CA LYS A 66 9.36 -17.46 17.28
C LYS A 66 9.77 -16.05 17.72
N ASP A 67 10.95 -15.63 17.28
CA ASP A 67 11.47 -14.28 17.54
C ASP A 67 10.63 -13.22 16.81
N PHE A 68 10.15 -13.55 15.61
CA PHE A 68 9.35 -12.68 14.75
C PHE A 68 8.01 -13.31 14.36
N ASP A 69 7.02 -12.45 14.14
CA ASP A 69 5.68 -12.85 13.71
C ASP A 69 5.55 -12.90 12.18
N CYS A 70 6.29 -12.05 11.46
CA CYS A 70 6.30 -11.99 10.01
C CYS A 70 7.60 -11.38 9.46
N ILE A 71 7.80 -11.45 8.15
CA ILE A 71 8.87 -10.75 7.42
C ILE A 71 8.25 -9.67 6.53
N ILE A 72 8.84 -8.47 6.52
CA ILE A 72 8.38 -7.36 5.67
C ILE A 72 9.55 -6.90 4.80
N GLY A 73 9.35 -6.96 3.48
CA GLY A 73 10.26 -6.36 2.51
C GLY A 73 10.19 -4.84 2.58
N LEU A 74 11.30 -4.17 2.89
CA LEU A 74 11.40 -2.71 2.88
C LEU A 74 12.17 -2.24 1.65
N SER A 75 11.63 -1.23 0.96
CA SER A 75 12.31 -0.57 -0.16
C SER A 75 12.80 0.85 0.19
N GLY A 76 12.38 1.40 1.33
CA GLY A 76 12.59 2.82 1.68
C GLY A 76 11.55 3.77 1.08
N GLY A 77 10.59 3.23 0.31
CA GLY A 77 9.44 3.96 -0.22
C GLY A 77 8.24 3.98 0.73
N LEU A 78 7.36 4.96 0.52
CA LEU A 78 6.17 5.25 1.33
C LEU A 78 5.36 4.00 1.69
N ASP A 79 5.00 3.18 0.69
CA ASP A 79 4.08 2.06 0.90
C ASP A 79 4.66 1.00 1.84
N SER A 80 5.93 0.64 1.62
CA SER A 80 6.64 -0.33 2.46
C SER A 80 6.86 0.20 3.88
N SER A 81 7.18 1.48 4.00
CA SER A 81 7.36 2.13 5.30
C SER A 81 6.06 2.21 6.09
N TYR A 82 4.95 2.57 5.42
CA TYR A 82 3.64 2.63 6.05
C TYR A 82 3.15 1.23 6.44
N THR A 83 3.41 0.22 5.61
CA THR A 83 3.09 -1.19 5.94
C THR A 83 3.82 -1.64 7.21
N ALA A 84 5.12 -1.35 7.33
CA ALA A 84 5.88 -1.67 8.54
C ALA A 84 5.35 -0.91 9.78
N TYR A 85 5.02 0.37 9.63
CA TYR A 85 4.39 1.16 10.70
C TYR A 85 3.07 0.53 11.15
N ILE A 86 2.17 0.20 10.23
CA ILE A 86 0.87 -0.41 10.56
C ILE A 86 1.06 -1.78 11.24
N ALA A 87 1.96 -2.61 10.72
CA ALA A 87 2.26 -3.92 11.29
C ALA A 87 2.75 -3.81 12.74
N LYS A 88 3.62 -2.85 13.05
CA LYS A 88 4.15 -2.65 14.39
C LYS A 88 3.16 -1.92 15.32
N GLU A 89 2.72 -0.73 14.94
CA GLU A 89 2.02 0.20 15.83
C GLU A 89 0.52 -0.07 15.95
N LYS A 90 -0.12 -0.56 14.88
CA LYS A 90 -1.55 -0.85 14.89
C LYS A 90 -1.82 -2.32 15.15
N MET A 91 -1.15 -3.20 14.39
CA MET A 91 -1.34 -4.64 14.52
C MET A 91 -0.57 -5.23 15.71
N GLY A 92 0.44 -4.54 16.25
CA GLY A 92 1.23 -5.00 17.38
C GLY A 92 2.09 -6.23 17.07
N LEU A 93 2.52 -6.39 15.83
CA LEU A 93 3.39 -7.49 15.37
C LEU A 93 4.86 -7.18 15.66
N ARG A 94 5.67 -8.24 15.66
CA ARG A 94 7.14 -8.21 15.66
C ARG A 94 7.66 -8.58 14.26
N PRO A 95 7.64 -7.65 13.29
CA PRO A 95 8.16 -7.93 11.96
C PRO A 95 9.69 -7.97 11.98
N LEU A 96 10.25 -8.90 11.22
CA LEU A 96 11.64 -8.84 10.74
C LEU A 96 11.66 -8.02 9.45
N LEU A 97 12.45 -6.96 9.41
CA LEU A 97 12.58 -6.12 8.24
C LEU A 97 13.67 -6.67 7.31
N PHE A 98 13.35 -6.79 6.03
CA PHE A 98 14.28 -7.29 5.03
C PHE A 98 14.41 -6.31 3.87
N HIS A 99 15.62 -5.80 3.66
CA HIS A 99 15.93 -4.89 2.58
C HIS A 99 16.97 -5.53 1.65
N VAL A 100 16.75 -5.42 0.34
CA VAL A 100 17.71 -5.87 -0.67
C VAL A 100 18.28 -4.64 -1.36
N ASP A 101 19.59 -4.46 -1.22
CA ASP A 101 20.33 -3.47 -1.98
C ASP A 101 20.84 -4.07 -3.29
N ALA A 102 20.34 -3.57 -4.42
CA ALA A 102 20.75 -3.98 -5.75
C ALA A 102 21.93 -3.15 -6.31
N GLY A 103 22.49 -2.23 -5.53
CA GLY A 103 23.56 -1.30 -5.92
C GLY A 103 23.08 0.00 -6.57
N TRP A 104 21.77 0.26 -6.54
CA TRP A 104 21.13 1.44 -7.15
C TRP A 104 20.26 2.23 -6.17
N ASN A 105 20.39 1.96 -4.87
CA ASN A 105 19.65 2.67 -3.86
C ASN A 105 20.07 4.13 -3.80
N THR A 106 19.09 5.02 -3.65
CA THR A 106 19.38 6.42 -3.35
C THR A 106 19.72 6.55 -1.87
N ASP A 107 20.61 7.49 -1.51
CA ASP A 107 20.92 7.80 -0.11
C ASP A 107 19.65 8.14 0.70
N GLN A 108 18.64 8.70 0.03
CA GLN A 108 17.33 8.99 0.61
C GLN A 108 16.57 7.72 1.00
N ALA A 109 16.55 6.70 0.14
CA ALA A 109 15.86 5.45 0.42
C ALA A 109 16.53 4.72 1.59
N VAL A 110 17.87 4.68 1.61
CA VAL A 110 18.65 4.12 2.72
C VAL A 110 18.34 4.86 4.02
N GLY A 111 18.42 6.19 4.02
CA GLY A 111 18.12 6.99 5.20
C GLY A 111 16.67 6.90 5.68
N ASN A 112 15.71 6.61 4.80
CA ASN A 112 14.33 6.33 5.19
C ASN A 112 14.20 4.98 5.90
N VAL A 113 14.90 3.95 5.40
CA VAL A 113 14.92 2.62 6.05
C VAL A 113 15.51 2.74 7.44
N GLU A 114 16.67 3.38 7.60
CA GLU A 114 17.34 3.57 8.89
C GLU A 114 16.43 4.27 9.91
N LYS A 115 15.85 5.42 9.53
CA LYS A 115 14.93 6.18 10.40
C LYS A 115 13.71 5.37 10.82
N LEU A 116 13.21 4.51 9.94
CA LEU A 116 12.04 3.69 10.21
C LEU A 116 12.37 2.55 11.17
N VAL A 117 13.50 1.85 10.93
CA VAL A 117 14.00 0.77 11.79
C VAL A 117 14.22 1.31 13.21
N ASP A 118 14.96 2.40 13.33
CA ASP A 118 15.28 3.05 14.62
C ASP A 118 14.01 3.60 15.30
N GLY A 119 13.17 4.29 14.53
CA GLY A 119 11.97 4.95 15.05
C GLY A 119 10.90 3.97 15.56
N LEU A 120 10.86 2.75 15.00
CA LEU A 120 9.92 1.70 15.39
C LEU A 120 10.53 0.65 16.33
N GLY A 121 11.84 0.73 16.60
CA GLY A 121 12.56 -0.27 17.38
C GLY A 121 12.39 -1.67 16.79
N LEU A 122 12.62 -1.79 15.49
CA LEU A 122 12.53 -3.04 14.73
C LEU A 122 13.94 -3.56 14.40
N GLU A 123 14.00 -4.84 14.04
CA GLU A 123 15.22 -5.52 13.56
C GLU A 123 15.16 -5.72 12.05
#